data_AF-A0A2Z5KDH8-F1
#
_entry.id   AF-A0A2Z5KDH8-F1
#
_cell.length_a   1.000
_cell.length_b   1.000
_cell.length_c   1.000
_cell.angle_alpha   90.00
_cell.angle_beta   90.00
_cell.angle_gamma   90.00
#
_symmetry.space_group_name_H-M   'P 1'
#
loop_
_entity.id
_entity.type
_entity.pdbx_description
1 polymer ?
#
loop_
_entity_poly.entity_id
_entity_poly.type
_entity_poly.pdbx_seq_one_letter_code
_entity_poly.pdbx_strand_id
1 'polypeptide(L)'
;MPTSPTVRPLTPATVWLARGRRTGGAAEDALRRSLQQRKDSQDIDDFVELPADEAAPAERVFEARWRVDDAVTVRARLSLAPGPGDGQEWLLVAEAEQPWREEWPSPAGLFWPEEPDTAWVRDAATQLSLREINPLPQDDKDTRRLLRNAVRGGWHIHVVVHEAMTTDERGRVPLARWLPPGLRHRVVEHRAAPQQHRGLNWALRDLGVEVPRGGAVVLPGTPAPEGYDAQDFSVRAVFLDGSEPADLVDAVTRFAALPRPLPDGAEDALTALREDWHLLTLQEELERQRGLVAMYAEALEAMTKSRDLYREAAERAHEALAAYQESAGAAPVRQEPSGPPAASPLQQLTRTLERFKKVKSEP
;
A
#
# COMPACT_ATOMS: atom_id res chain seq x y z
N MET A 1 -28.02 7.31 2.87
CA MET A 1 -26.91 7.35 3.84
C MET A 1 -25.64 7.59 3.06
N PRO A 2 -25.11 8.82 2.99
CA PRO A 2 -23.78 9.01 2.41
C PRO A 2 -22.78 8.35 3.36
N THR A 3 -22.02 7.39 2.85
CA THR A 3 -20.87 6.83 3.56
C THR A 3 -19.93 7.97 3.90
N SER A 4 -19.63 8.15 5.18
CA SER A 4 -18.63 9.13 5.62
C SER A 4 -17.31 8.82 4.91
N PRO A 5 -16.57 9.82 4.42
CA PRO A 5 -15.27 9.56 3.83
C PRO A 5 -14.36 9.02 4.93
N THR A 6 -14.09 7.72 4.91
CA THR A 6 -13.08 7.10 5.75
C THR A 6 -11.75 7.81 5.43
N VAL A 7 -11.17 8.47 6.43
CA VAL A 7 -9.86 9.13 6.28
C VAL A 7 -8.87 8.03 5.94
N ARG A 8 -8.31 8.08 4.72
CA ARG A 8 -7.33 7.08 4.28
C ARG A 8 -6.04 7.24 5.07
N PRO A 9 -5.37 6.14 5.46
CA PRO A 9 -4.07 6.22 6.12
C PRO A 9 -3.05 6.93 5.23
N LEU A 10 -2.12 7.67 5.84
CA LEU A 10 -1.02 8.30 5.11
C LEU A 10 0.01 7.26 4.68
N THR A 11 0.67 7.49 3.55
CA THR A 11 1.78 6.67 3.07
C THR A 11 2.97 6.87 4.02
N PRO A 12 3.52 5.81 4.63
CA PRO A 12 4.69 5.93 5.47
C PRO A 12 5.88 6.50 4.70
N ALA A 13 6.70 7.33 5.34
CA ALA A 13 7.85 7.96 4.70
C ALA A 13 8.91 6.96 4.20
N THR A 14 8.92 5.73 4.72
CA THR A 14 9.81 4.62 4.34
C THR A 14 9.38 3.91 3.05
N VAL A 15 8.17 4.19 2.55
CA VAL A 15 7.51 3.40 1.52
C VAL A 15 7.55 4.10 0.16
N TRP A 16 7.88 3.33 -0.87
CA TRP A 16 7.79 3.68 -2.28
C TRP A 16 6.73 2.84 -2.96
N LEU A 17 5.87 3.48 -3.77
CA LEU A 17 4.73 2.85 -4.43
C LEU A 17 4.70 3.22 -5.90
N ALA A 18 4.42 2.23 -6.74
CA ALA A 18 4.02 2.43 -8.12
C ALA A 18 3.04 1.34 -8.58
N ARG A 19 2.22 1.67 -9.57
CA ARG A 19 1.32 0.75 -10.26
C ARG A 19 1.43 1.01 -11.75
N GLY A 20 1.11 0.02 -12.57
CA GLY A 20 0.99 0.24 -14.00
C GLY A 20 0.44 -0.96 -14.73
N ARG A 21 0.61 -0.93 -16.04
CA ARG A 21 0.21 -2.02 -16.93
C ARG A 21 1.35 -2.39 -17.84
N ARG A 22 1.45 -3.68 -18.13
CA ARG A 22 2.31 -4.23 -19.16
C ARG A 22 1.50 -4.70 -20.35
N THR A 23 1.97 -4.36 -21.56
CA THR A 23 1.43 -4.89 -22.81
C THR A 23 2.19 -6.14 -23.26
N GLY A 24 1.47 -7.15 -23.75
CA GLY A 24 2.08 -8.37 -24.32
C GLY A 24 2.33 -9.48 -23.30
N GLY A 25 2.60 -10.69 -23.82
CA GLY A 25 2.77 -11.90 -23.02
C GLY A 25 4.15 -12.08 -22.38
N ALA A 26 4.28 -13.11 -21.53
CA ALA A 26 5.53 -13.55 -20.88
C ALA A 26 6.18 -12.52 -19.94
N ALA A 27 5.39 -11.86 -19.09
CA ALA A 27 5.92 -10.91 -18.11
C ALA A 27 6.77 -11.61 -17.06
N GLU A 28 6.34 -12.79 -16.64
CA GLU A 28 7.00 -13.57 -15.60
C GLU A 28 8.41 -13.96 -16.07
N ASP A 29 8.56 -14.41 -17.31
CA ASP A 29 9.86 -14.82 -17.85
C ASP A 29 10.82 -13.63 -18.00
N ALA A 30 10.29 -12.45 -18.36
CA ALA A 30 11.10 -11.24 -18.41
C ALA A 30 11.58 -10.82 -17.01
N LEU A 31 10.71 -10.90 -16.00
CA LEU A 31 11.08 -10.61 -14.61
C LEU A 31 12.08 -11.60 -14.06
N ARG A 32 11.87 -12.91 -14.26
CA ARG A 32 12.81 -13.95 -13.81
C ARG A 32 14.21 -13.72 -14.36
N ARG A 33 14.31 -13.43 -15.67
CA ARG A 33 15.60 -13.12 -16.30
C ARG A 33 16.23 -11.85 -15.74
N SER A 34 15.44 -10.78 -15.59
CA SER A 34 15.91 -9.51 -15.06
C SER A 34 16.43 -9.65 -13.63
N LEU A 35 15.64 -10.24 -12.73
CA LEU A 35 16.01 -10.44 -11.33
C LEU A 35 17.19 -11.41 -11.18
N GLN A 36 17.27 -12.45 -12.00
CA GLN A 36 18.43 -13.34 -12.02
C GLN A 36 19.69 -12.58 -12.44
N GLN A 37 19.62 -11.77 -13.49
CA GLN A 37 20.75 -10.94 -13.93
C GLN A 37 21.17 -9.96 -12.84
N ARG A 38 20.22 -9.30 -12.16
CA ARG A 38 20.49 -8.38 -11.03
C ARG A 38 21.14 -9.08 -9.85
N LYS A 39 20.75 -10.33 -9.58
CA LYS A 39 21.37 -11.14 -8.53
C LYS A 39 22.81 -11.51 -8.92
N ASP A 40 23.02 -11.90 -10.18
CA ASP A 40 24.33 -12.27 -10.70
C ASP A 40 25.29 -11.06 -10.74
N SER A 41 24.78 -9.85 -11.00
CA SER A 41 25.54 -8.59 -10.95
C SER A 41 25.72 -8.03 -9.54
N GLN A 42 25.10 -8.65 -8.53
CA GLN A 42 25.08 -8.18 -7.13
C GLN A 42 24.37 -6.82 -6.93
N ASP A 43 23.52 -6.42 -7.86
CA ASP A 43 22.64 -5.24 -7.71
C ASP A 43 21.53 -5.49 -6.68
N ILE A 44 21.15 -6.76 -6.50
CA ILE A 44 20.22 -7.22 -5.46
C ILE A 44 20.85 -8.34 -4.63
N ASP A 45 20.44 -8.43 -3.36
CA ASP A 45 20.89 -9.48 -2.45
C ASP A 45 20.25 -10.83 -2.82
N ASP A 46 18.92 -10.82 -2.97
CA ASP A 46 18.16 -12.02 -3.34
C ASP A 46 16.77 -11.66 -3.89
N PHE A 47 16.13 -12.63 -4.54
CA PHE A 47 14.74 -12.57 -4.96
C PHE A 47 14.05 -13.94 -4.86
N VAL A 48 12.73 -13.94 -4.72
CA VAL A 48 11.91 -15.17 -4.74
C VAL A 48 10.62 -14.93 -5.50
N GLU A 49 10.19 -15.93 -6.27
CA GLU A 49 8.84 -16.00 -6.83
C GLU A 49 7.99 -16.83 -5.87
N LEU A 50 6.90 -16.26 -5.37
CA LEU A 50 6.00 -16.97 -4.47
C LEU A 50 5.11 -17.94 -5.24
N PRO A 51 4.72 -19.07 -4.63
CA PRO A 51 3.74 -19.97 -5.23
C PRO A 51 2.43 -19.22 -5.49
N ALA A 52 1.71 -19.65 -6.53
CA ALA A 52 0.40 -19.10 -6.84
C ALA A 52 -0.54 -19.25 -5.64
N ASP A 53 -1.24 -18.17 -5.28
CA ASP A 53 -2.26 -18.20 -4.23
C ASP A 53 -3.45 -19.04 -4.70
N GLU A 54 -3.96 -19.93 -3.86
CA GLU A 54 -5.17 -20.71 -4.14
C GLU A 54 -6.40 -19.80 -4.37
N ALA A 55 -6.46 -18.65 -3.69
CA ALA A 55 -7.53 -17.67 -3.85
C ALA A 55 -7.38 -16.82 -5.12
N ALA A 56 -6.14 -16.63 -5.60
CA ALA A 56 -5.81 -15.83 -6.79
C ALA A 56 -4.77 -16.55 -7.67
N PRO A 57 -5.13 -17.70 -8.29
CA PRO A 57 -4.16 -18.58 -8.95
C PRO A 57 -3.52 -17.99 -10.22
N ALA A 58 -4.09 -16.90 -10.73
CA ALA A 58 -3.57 -16.16 -11.88
C ALA A 58 -2.65 -14.99 -11.49
N GLU A 59 -2.59 -14.64 -10.20
CA GLU A 59 -1.66 -13.63 -9.70
C GLU A 59 -0.27 -14.24 -9.51
N ARG A 60 0.76 -13.48 -9.84
CA ARG A 60 2.16 -13.85 -9.62
C ARG A 60 2.83 -12.80 -8.77
N VAL A 61 3.59 -13.23 -7.77
CA VAL A 61 4.24 -12.35 -6.82
C VAL A 61 5.74 -12.60 -6.81
N PHE A 62 6.51 -11.53 -6.93
CA PHE A 62 7.96 -11.54 -6.84
C PHE A 62 8.38 -10.66 -5.67
N GLU A 63 9.24 -11.17 -4.81
CA GLU A 63 9.88 -10.42 -3.74
C GLU A 63 11.36 -10.24 -4.06
N ALA A 64 11.91 -9.07 -3.74
CA ALA A 64 13.33 -8.78 -3.93
C ALA A 64 13.88 -7.94 -2.77
N ARG A 65 15.11 -8.23 -2.37
CA ARG A 65 15.85 -7.52 -1.32
C ARG A 65 17.14 -6.96 -1.89
N TRP A 66 17.50 -5.74 -1.51
CA TRP A 66 18.80 -5.15 -1.82
C TRP A 66 19.22 -4.13 -0.76
N ARG A 67 20.42 -3.57 -0.92
CA ARG A 67 20.91 -2.46 -0.10
C ARG A 67 21.10 -1.20 -0.93
N VAL A 68 20.78 -0.06 -0.32
CA VAL A 68 21.10 1.29 -0.83
C VAL A 68 22.00 1.99 0.18
N ASP A 69 22.82 2.93 -0.30
CA ASP A 69 23.84 3.60 0.51
C ASP A 69 24.70 2.61 1.34
N ASP A 70 24.99 1.44 0.77
CA ASP A 70 25.73 0.30 1.33
C ASP A 70 25.19 -0.33 2.63
N ALA A 71 24.18 0.27 3.28
CA ALA A 71 23.73 -0.14 4.60
C ALA A 71 22.21 -0.25 4.77
N VAL A 72 21.42 0.49 3.99
CA VAL A 72 19.97 0.51 4.16
C VAL A 72 19.34 -0.64 3.39
N THR A 73 18.71 -1.59 4.10
CA THR A 73 17.95 -2.64 3.42
C THR A 73 16.69 -2.05 2.81
N VAL A 74 16.42 -2.43 1.58
CA VAL A 74 15.12 -2.24 0.91
C VAL A 74 14.51 -3.61 0.61
N ARG A 75 13.23 -3.74 0.94
CA ARG A 75 12.40 -4.90 0.64
C ARG A 75 11.36 -4.47 -0.37
N ALA A 76 11.15 -5.23 -1.43
CA ALA A 76 10.09 -4.93 -2.37
C ALA A 76 9.31 -6.16 -2.79
N ARG A 77 8.03 -5.93 -3.08
CA ARG A 77 7.08 -6.91 -3.55
C ARG A 77 6.39 -6.36 -4.79
N LEU A 78 6.49 -7.12 -5.88
CA LEU A 78 5.82 -6.88 -7.15
C LEU A 78 4.71 -7.93 -7.32
N SER A 79 3.46 -7.51 -7.47
CA SER A 79 2.39 -8.38 -7.93
C SER A 79 2.06 -8.13 -9.39
N LEU A 80 1.78 -9.21 -10.11
CA LEU A 80 1.27 -9.23 -11.48
C LEU A 80 -0.10 -9.89 -11.49
N ALA A 81 -1.12 -9.14 -11.89
CA ALA A 81 -2.48 -9.63 -12.05
C ALA A 81 -2.90 -9.58 -13.53
N PRO A 82 -3.81 -10.46 -13.98
CA PRO A 82 -4.42 -10.32 -15.29
C PRO A 82 -5.14 -8.97 -15.42
N GLY A 83 -4.80 -8.21 -16.45
CA GLY A 83 -5.45 -6.93 -16.76
C GLY A 83 -6.55 -7.09 -17.81
N PRO A 84 -7.29 -6.02 -18.13
CA PRO A 84 -8.21 -6.03 -19.25
C PRO A 84 -7.47 -6.28 -20.57
N GLY A 85 -8.07 -7.07 -21.47
CA GLY A 85 -7.45 -7.44 -22.76
C GLY A 85 -6.34 -8.47 -22.61
N ASP A 86 -5.25 -8.30 -23.36
CA ASP A 86 -4.07 -9.17 -23.40
C ASP A 86 -2.90 -8.65 -22.53
N GLY A 87 -3.18 -7.69 -21.64
CA GLY A 87 -2.17 -7.08 -20.78
C GLY A 87 -2.23 -7.56 -19.33
N GLN A 88 -1.17 -7.28 -18.59
CA GLN A 88 -1.08 -7.57 -17.15
C GLN A 88 -0.97 -6.27 -16.37
N GLU A 89 -1.70 -6.15 -15.27
CA GLU A 89 -1.51 -5.06 -14.32
C GLU A 89 -0.42 -5.43 -13.33
N TRP A 90 0.40 -4.45 -12.96
CA TRP A 90 1.46 -4.64 -11.99
C TRP A 90 1.34 -3.62 -10.86
N LEU A 91 1.65 -4.05 -9.64
CA LEU A 91 1.70 -3.21 -8.45
C LEU A 91 3.00 -3.51 -7.72
N LEU A 92 3.78 -2.45 -7.46
CA LEU A 92 5.08 -2.53 -6.81
C LEU A 92 5.07 -1.71 -5.52
N VAL A 93 5.32 -2.39 -4.41
CA VAL A 93 5.57 -1.78 -3.10
C VAL A 93 7.03 -2.04 -2.73
N ALA A 94 7.74 -1.00 -2.31
CA ALA A 94 9.03 -1.14 -1.67
C ALA A 94 9.02 -0.41 -0.33
N GLU A 95 9.68 -0.97 0.66
CA GLU A 95 9.87 -0.38 1.97
C GLU A 95 11.35 -0.45 2.37
N ALA A 96 11.88 0.69 2.81
CA ALA A 96 13.24 0.80 3.33
C ALA A 96 13.23 0.85 4.86
N GLU A 97 14.35 0.49 5.48
CA GLU A 97 14.54 0.61 6.95
C GLU A 97 14.61 2.08 7.42
N GLN A 98 14.75 3.02 6.50
CA GLN A 98 14.85 4.47 6.75
C GLN A 98 13.88 5.23 5.84
N PRO A 99 13.56 6.52 6.15
CA PRO A 99 12.77 7.36 5.24
C PRO A 99 13.33 7.30 3.82
N TRP A 100 12.43 7.09 2.86
CA TRP A 100 12.77 6.94 1.46
C TRP A 100 13.43 8.20 0.93
N ARG A 101 14.55 8.04 0.22
CA ARG A 101 15.25 9.13 -0.44
C ARG A 101 15.07 9.03 -1.95
N GLU A 102 14.62 10.10 -2.58
CA GLU A 102 14.34 10.10 -4.02
C GLU A 102 15.60 10.02 -4.89
N GLU A 103 16.78 10.24 -4.29
CA GLU A 103 18.08 9.98 -4.93
C GLU A 103 18.36 8.50 -5.17
N TRP A 104 17.73 7.60 -4.40
CA TRP A 104 17.90 6.17 -4.55
C TRP A 104 17.32 5.67 -5.88
N PRO A 105 17.89 4.60 -6.47
CA PRO A 105 17.33 3.98 -7.67
C PRO A 105 15.85 3.63 -7.47
N SER A 106 15.03 3.93 -8.48
CA SER A 106 13.62 3.51 -8.46
C SER A 106 13.52 1.98 -8.42
N PRO A 107 12.75 1.39 -7.49
CA PRO A 107 12.48 -0.05 -7.43
C PRO A 107 12.04 -0.64 -8.76
N ALA A 108 11.16 0.06 -9.50
CA ALA A 108 10.72 -0.39 -10.82
C ALA A 108 11.89 -0.63 -11.80
N GLY A 109 12.94 0.19 -11.76
CA GLY A 109 14.12 0.02 -12.62
C GLY A 109 14.97 -1.21 -12.27
N LEU A 110 14.83 -1.77 -11.07
CA LEU A 110 15.48 -3.02 -10.69
C LEU A 110 14.72 -4.23 -11.24
N PHE A 111 13.37 -4.19 -11.24
CA PHE A 111 12.54 -5.29 -11.75
C PHE A 111 12.52 -5.33 -13.28
N TRP A 112 12.57 -4.19 -13.96
CA TRP A 112 12.51 -4.14 -15.42
C TRP A 112 13.82 -4.58 -16.08
N PRO A 113 13.76 -5.19 -17.28
CA PRO A 113 14.95 -5.51 -18.06
C PRO A 113 15.83 -4.27 -18.30
N GLU A 114 17.14 -4.48 -18.48
CA GLU A 114 18.10 -3.39 -18.74
C GLU A 114 17.88 -2.70 -20.08
N GLU A 115 17.41 -3.45 -21.08
CA GLU A 115 16.94 -2.86 -22.33
C GLU A 115 15.63 -2.11 -22.09
N PRO A 116 15.45 -0.91 -22.66
CA PRO A 116 14.25 -0.11 -22.44
C PRO A 116 13.01 -0.80 -23.03
N ASP A 117 12.39 -1.68 -22.25
CA ASP A 117 11.14 -2.34 -22.57
C ASP A 117 9.99 -1.37 -22.25
N THR A 118 9.56 -0.65 -23.28
CA THR A 118 8.40 0.27 -23.21
C THR A 118 7.11 -0.41 -22.77
N ALA A 119 7.04 -1.75 -22.80
CA ALA A 119 5.86 -2.49 -22.40
C ALA A 119 5.49 -2.23 -20.93
N TRP A 120 6.47 -2.07 -20.03
CA TRP A 120 6.23 -1.93 -18.58
C TRP A 120 5.84 -0.53 -18.13
N VAL A 121 6.11 0.48 -18.95
CA VAL A 121 6.17 1.88 -18.51
C VAL A 121 4.83 2.58 -18.77
N ARG A 122 3.69 1.93 -18.47
CA ARG A 122 2.34 2.48 -18.70
C ARG A 122 1.56 2.62 -17.41
N ASP A 123 0.87 3.74 -17.23
CA ASP A 123 -0.12 3.93 -16.15
C ASP A 123 -1.33 3.02 -16.37
N ALA A 124 -1.80 2.38 -15.30
CA ALA A 124 -2.93 1.46 -15.37
C ALA A 124 -4.23 2.19 -15.73
N ALA A 125 -4.47 3.38 -15.16
CA ALA A 125 -5.76 4.08 -15.30
C ALA A 125 -5.93 4.80 -16.64
N THR A 126 -4.84 5.38 -17.17
CA THR A 126 -4.86 6.26 -18.35
C THR A 126 -4.07 5.70 -19.53
N GLN A 127 -3.32 4.60 -19.36
CA GLN A 127 -2.47 3.99 -20.39
C GLN A 127 -1.35 4.93 -20.90
N LEU A 128 -1.04 5.97 -20.13
CA LEU A 128 0.01 6.94 -20.44
C LEU A 128 1.39 6.41 -20.08
N SER A 129 2.40 6.82 -20.84
CA SER A 129 3.78 6.41 -20.60
C SER A 129 4.37 7.14 -19.38
N LEU A 130 5.00 6.42 -18.43
CA LEU A 130 5.58 6.99 -17.20
C LEU A 130 6.96 7.66 -17.40
N ARG A 131 7.61 7.49 -18.55
CA ARG A 131 8.96 8.04 -18.84
C ARG A 131 9.06 8.82 -20.14
N GLU A 132 7.93 8.98 -20.82
CA GLU A 132 7.86 9.62 -22.12
C GLU A 132 6.94 10.84 -22.06
N ILE A 133 7.00 11.66 -23.10
CA ILE A 133 6.13 12.81 -23.27
C ILE A 133 4.75 12.29 -23.74
N ASN A 134 3.70 12.57 -22.98
CA ASN A 134 2.34 12.25 -23.38
C ASN A 134 1.64 13.51 -23.95
N PRO A 135 1.48 13.63 -25.28
CA PRO A 135 0.76 14.76 -25.86
C PRO A 135 -0.71 14.72 -25.44
N LEU A 136 -1.28 15.89 -25.12
CA LEU A 136 -2.70 15.98 -24.78
C LEU A 136 -3.59 15.74 -26.00
N PRO A 137 -4.77 15.11 -25.82
CA PRO A 137 -5.77 14.98 -26.87
C PRO A 137 -6.14 16.34 -27.48
N GLN A 138 -6.41 16.38 -28.78
CA GLN A 138 -6.81 17.61 -29.45
C GLN A 138 -8.21 18.09 -29.04
N ASP A 139 -9.07 17.17 -28.60
CA ASP A 139 -10.41 17.47 -28.11
C ASP A 139 -10.40 17.86 -26.62
N ASP A 140 -11.01 18.99 -26.30
CA ASP A 140 -11.05 19.55 -24.94
C ASP A 140 -11.80 18.63 -23.95
N LYS A 141 -12.84 17.92 -24.41
CA LYS A 141 -13.62 17.00 -23.57
C LYS A 141 -12.82 15.75 -23.24
N ASP A 142 -12.07 15.23 -24.20
CA ASP A 142 -11.15 14.11 -23.99
C ASP A 142 -9.98 14.51 -23.08
N THR A 143 -9.41 15.71 -23.26
CA THR A 143 -8.40 16.26 -22.33
C THR A 143 -8.94 16.35 -20.91
N ARG A 144 -10.14 16.91 -20.72
CA ARG A 144 -10.78 17.01 -19.41
C ARG A 144 -11.06 15.63 -18.80
N ARG A 145 -11.49 14.65 -19.59
CA ARG A 145 -11.70 13.27 -19.11
C ARG A 145 -10.39 12.63 -18.68
N LEU A 146 -9.34 12.78 -19.49
CA LEU A 146 -8.00 12.25 -19.22
C LEU A 146 -7.42 12.83 -17.93
N LEU A 147 -7.39 14.15 -17.78
CA LEU A 147 -6.82 14.80 -16.59
C LEU A 147 -7.60 14.48 -15.33
N ARG A 148 -8.95 14.40 -15.42
CA ARG A 148 -9.79 13.98 -14.30
C ARG A 148 -9.51 12.52 -13.89
N ASN A 149 -9.25 11.64 -14.84
CA ASN A 149 -8.91 10.24 -14.55
C ASN A 149 -7.49 10.10 -14.00
N ALA A 150 -6.55 10.89 -14.51
CA ALA A 150 -5.16 10.90 -14.08
C ALA A 150 -5.03 11.25 -12.58
N VAL A 151 -5.72 12.30 -12.13
CA VAL A 151 -5.65 12.70 -10.71
C VAL A 151 -6.40 11.77 -9.76
N ARG A 152 -7.13 10.76 -10.27
CA ARG A 152 -7.85 9.79 -9.43
C ARG A 152 -6.91 8.67 -9.03
N GLY A 153 -7.01 8.23 -7.77
CA GLY A 153 -6.31 7.05 -7.27
C GLY A 153 -4.94 7.33 -6.65
N GLY A 154 -4.27 8.44 -6.98
CA GLY A 154 -3.07 8.90 -6.26
C GLY A 154 -1.79 8.09 -6.49
N TRP A 155 -1.78 7.17 -7.45
CA TRP A 155 -0.64 6.30 -7.75
C TRP A 155 0.54 7.04 -8.41
N HIS A 156 0.25 8.05 -9.24
CA HIS A 156 1.25 8.81 -9.98
C HIS A 156 1.15 10.31 -9.72
N ILE A 157 2.29 10.99 -9.87
CA ILE A 157 2.39 12.45 -9.86
C ILE A 157 2.22 12.92 -11.30
N HIS A 158 1.13 13.63 -11.58
CA HIS A 158 0.86 14.12 -12.92
C HIS A 158 1.34 15.56 -13.07
N VAL A 159 2.15 15.81 -14.10
CA VAL A 159 2.70 17.12 -14.42
C VAL A 159 2.19 17.54 -15.78
N VAL A 160 1.59 18.73 -15.87
CA VAL A 160 1.17 19.29 -17.15
C VAL A 160 2.11 20.42 -17.52
N VAL A 161 2.66 20.36 -18.73
CA VAL A 161 3.54 21.39 -19.27
C VAL A 161 2.95 21.93 -20.57
N HIS A 162 2.91 23.25 -20.67
CA HIS A 162 2.43 23.94 -21.85
C HIS A 162 3.59 24.45 -22.69
N GLU A 163 3.66 24.05 -23.96
CA GLU A 163 4.64 24.58 -24.90
C GLU A 163 4.29 26.03 -25.27
N ALA A 164 5.14 27.01 -24.94
CA ALA A 164 4.89 28.41 -25.32
C ALA A 164 4.85 28.61 -26.85
N MET A 165 5.65 27.80 -27.54
CA MET A 165 5.86 27.72 -28.99
C MET A 165 6.26 26.29 -29.35
N THR A 166 6.12 25.90 -30.61
CA THR A 166 6.48 24.55 -31.06
C THR A 166 7.94 24.25 -30.75
N THR A 167 8.18 23.18 -30.00
CA THR A 167 9.51 22.75 -29.57
C THR A 167 10.30 22.11 -30.71
N ASP A 168 11.60 22.39 -30.75
CA ASP A 168 12.55 21.70 -31.62
C ASP A 168 12.88 20.29 -31.07
N GLU A 169 13.73 19.54 -31.77
CA GLU A 169 14.12 18.19 -31.31
C GLU A 169 14.79 18.21 -29.93
N ARG A 170 15.48 19.31 -29.58
CA ARG A 170 16.14 19.48 -28.27
C ARG A 170 15.12 19.68 -27.15
N GLY A 171 14.02 20.35 -27.43
CA GLY A 171 12.89 20.51 -26.51
C GLY A 171 12.01 19.29 -26.31
N ARG A 172 12.13 18.27 -27.18
CA ARG A 172 11.38 17.00 -27.09
C ARG A 172 12.04 15.98 -26.18
N VAL A 173 12.44 16.46 -25.01
CA VAL A 173 13.09 15.65 -23.97
C VAL A 173 12.09 15.39 -22.85
N PRO A 174 11.85 14.11 -22.47
CA PRO A 174 11.01 13.79 -21.33
C PRO A 174 11.59 14.31 -20.02
N LEU A 175 10.73 14.84 -19.15
CA LEU A 175 11.08 15.31 -17.81
C LEU A 175 11.75 14.22 -16.96
N ALA A 176 11.34 12.97 -17.17
CA ALA A 176 11.82 11.81 -16.43
C ALA A 176 13.36 11.66 -16.40
N ARG A 177 14.09 12.20 -17.38
CA ARG A 177 15.56 12.13 -17.38
C ARG A 177 16.23 13.01 -16.32
N TRP A 178 15.57 14.11 -15.97
CA TRP A 178 16.07 15.12 -15.02
C TRP A 178 15.62 14.85 -13.59
N LEU A 179 14.59 14.03 -13.42
CA LEU A 179 14.08 13.70 -12.10
C LEU A 179 15.08 12.82 -11.31
N PRO A 180 15.08 12.97 -9.98
CA PRO A 180 15.71 12.01 -9.08
C PRO A 180 15.33 10.57 -9.45
N PRO A 181 16.26 9.59 -9.39
CA PRO A 181 16.02 8.23 -9.86
C PRO A 181 14.76 7.58 -9.28
N GLY A 182 14.43 7.84 -8.00
CA GLY A 182 13.24 7.34 -7.33
C GLY A 182 11.91 7.82 -7.92
N LEU A 183 11.90 8.99 -8.56
CA LEU A 183 10.68 9.59 -9.13
C LEU A 183 10.42 9.20 -10.60
N ARG A 184 11.40 8.60 -11.28
CA ARG A 184 11.34 8.34 -12.73
C ARG A 184 10.17 7.43 -13.17
N HIS A 185 9.67 6.56 -12.29
CA HIS A 185 8.53 5.68 -12.57
C HIS A 185 7.26 6.08 -11.79
N ARG A 186 7.25 7.29 -11.22
CA ARG A 186 6.10 7.83 -10.46
C ARG A 186 5.51 9.06 -11.14
N VAL A 187 6.26 9.73 -12.01
CA VAL A 187 5.83 10.97 -12.66
C VAL A 187 5.30 10.70 -14.06
N VAL A 188 4.16 11.30 -14.40
CA VAL A 188 3.57 11.27 -15.74
C VAL A 188 3.54 12.68 -16.30
N GLU A 189 4.26 12.88 -17.41
CA GLU A 189 4.34 14.16 -18.09
C GLU A 189 3.28 14.26 -19.19
N HIS A 190 2.42 15.26 -19.08
CA HIS A 190 1.45 15.67 -20.08
C HIS A 190 1.95 16.91 -20.80
N ARG A 191 1.96 16.90 -22.13
CA ARG A 191 2.42 18.02 -22.95
C ARG A 191 1.27 18.62 -23.76
N ALA A 192 1.01 19.89 -23.52
CA ALA A 192 0.03 20.67 -24.26
C ALA A 192 0.73 21.47 -25.37
N ALA A 193 0.21 21.38 -26.59
CA ALA A 193 0.68 22.17 -27.72
C ALA A 193 0.33 23.66 -27.52
N PRO A 194 1.03 24.59 -28.21
CA PRO A 194 0.85 26.04 -27.99
C PRO A 194 -0.57 26.56 -28.18
N GLN A 195 -1.35 25.93 -29.05
CA GLN A 195 -2.73 26.30 -29.35
C GLN A 195 -3.72 25.80 -28.29
N GLN A 196 -3.33 24.82 -27.46
CA GLN A 196 -4.20 24.16 -26.49
C GLN A 196 -4.30 24.90 -25.15
N HIS A 197 -3.56 26.02 -24.95
CA HIS A 197 -3.54 26.77 -23.69
C HIS A 197 -4.93 27.02 -23.07
N ARG A 198 -5.87 27.52 -23.87
CA ARG A 198 -7.21 27.89 -23.40
C ARG A 198 -8.05 26.66 -23.05
N GLY A 199 -8.01 25.64 -23.90
CA GLY A 199 -8.72 24.38 -23.68
C GLY A 199 -8.20 23.64 -22.45
N LEU A 200 -6.88 23.63 -22.26
CA LEU A 200 -6.22 23.08 -21.10
C LEU A 200 -6.69 23.74 -19.79
N ASN A 201 -6.62 25.07 -19.69
CA ASN A 201 -7.04 25.77 -18.47
C ASN A 201 -8.55 25.69 -18.23
N TRP A 202 -9.35 25.48 -19.27
CA TRP A 202 -10.76 25.10 -19.09
C TRP A 202 -10.92 23.70 -18.50
N ALA A 203 -10.14 22.72 -18.98
CA ALA A 203 -10.15 21.34 -18.47
C ALA A 203 -9.68 21.23 -17.01
N LEU A 204 -8.70 22.05 -16.62
CA LEU A 204 -8.12 22.09 -15.27
C LEU A 204 -8.97 22.85 -14.24
N ARG A 205 -9.97 23.63 -14.68
CA ARG A 205 -10.81 24.45 -13.79
C ARG A 205 -11.44 23.65 -12.65
N ASP A 206 -11.90 22.42 -12.93
CA ASP A 206 -12.50 21.54 -11.91
C ASP A 206 -11.50 21.12 -10.82
N LEU A 207 -10.21 21.14 -11.14
CA LEU A 207 -9.11 20.76 -10.24
C LEU A 207 -8.53 21.96 -9.48
N GLY A 208 -9.04 23.17 -9.74
CA GLY A 208 -8.60 24.39 -9.05
C GLY A 208 -7.20 24.87 -9.41
N VAL A 209 -6.64 24.41 -10.54
CA VAL A 209 -5.28 24.76 -10.99
C VAL A 209 -5.28 25.45 -12.36
N GLU A 210 -4.27 26.27 -12.61
CA GLU A 210 -4.05 26.96 -13.88
C GLU A 210 -2.59 26.78 -14.33
N VAL A 211 -2.41 26.45 -15.61
CA VAL A 211 -1.09 26.36 -16.25
C VAL A 211 -0.77 27.70 -16.89
N PRO A 212 0.34 28.35 -16.49
CA PRO A 212 0.83 29.56 -17.15
C PRO A 212 1.23 29.28 -18.60
N ARG A 213 1.13 30.30 -19.46
CA ARG A 213 1.56 30.16 -20.84
C ARG A 213 3.07 29.94 -20.92
N GLY A 214 3.46 28.76 -21.42
CA GLY A 214 4.86 28.36 -21.46
C GLY A 214 5.39 27.81 -20.14
N GLY A 215 4.51 27.62 -19.17
CA GLY A 215 4.82 27.11 -17.85
C GLY A 215 4.39 25.66 -17.66
N ALA A 216 4.37 25.25 -16.40
CA ALA A 216 3.94 23.92 -15.98
C ALA A 216 3.22 23.95 -14.65
N VAL A 217 2.46 22.90 -14.33
CA VAL A 217 1.84 22.71 -13.02
C VAL A 217 1.90 21.24 -12.62
N VAL A 218 2.14 20.97 -11.33
CA VAL A 218 1.95 19.65 -10.74
C VAL A 218 0.50 19.53 -10.27
N LEU A 219 -0.20 18.50 -10.73
CA LEU A 219 -1.62 18.32 -10.39
C LEU A 219 -1.77 17.82 -8.94
N PRO A 220 -2.79 18.30 -8.20
CA PRO A 220 -2.96 17.99 -6.77
C PRO A 220 -3.24 16.51 -6.48
N GLY A 221 -3.79 15.75 -7.42
CA GLY A 221 -4.40 14.46 -7.10
C GLY A 221 -5.78 14.63 -6.43
N THR A 222 -6.51 13.53 -6.25
CA THR A 222 -7.80 13.48 -5.54
C THR A 222 -7.79 12.35 -4.51
N PRO A 223 -7.83 12.65 -3.20
CA PRO A 223 -7.82 13.99 -2.60
C PRO A 223 -6.45 14.68 -2.73
N ALA A 224 -6.42 16.01 -2.61
CA ALA A 224 -5.18 16.77 -2.60
C ALA A 224 -4.38 16.49 -1.31
N PRO A 225 -3.05 16.37 -1.38
CA PRO A 225 -2.18 16.25 -0.22
C PRO A 225 -2.33 17.44 0.72
N GLU A 226 -2.12 17.21 2.01
CA GLU A 226 -2.05 18.29 2.98
C GLU A 226 -0.83 19.18 2.67
N GLY A 227 -1.03 20.50 2.67
CA GLY A 227 0.00 21.47 2.30
C GLY A 227 0.15 21.72 0.79
N TYR A 228 -0.72 21.14 -0.06
CA TYR A 228 -0.74 21.52 -1.47
C TYR A 228 -1.33 22.92 -1.68
N ASP A 229 -0.56 23.80 -2.31
CA ASP A 229 -1.05 25.07 -2.87
C ASP A 229 -0.79 25.13 -4.39
N ALA A 230 -1.81 25.53 -5.14
CA ALA A 230 -1.74 25.56 -6.60
C ALA A 230 -0.70 26.56 -7.12
N GLN A 231 -0.40 27.64 -6.38
CA GLN A 231 0.58 28.64 -6.79
C GLN A 231 2.01 28.13 -6.56
N ASP A 232 2.25 27.46 -5.42
CA ASP A 232 3.56 26.91 -5.05
C ASP A 232 4.03 25.76 -5.96
N PHE A 233 3.08 25.06 -6.59
CA PHE A 233 3.32 23.96 -7.54
C PHE A 233 3.07 24.35 -9.01
N SER A 234 3.00 25.66 -9.30
CA SER A 234 2.91 26.21 -10.65
C SER A 234 4.19 26.94 -11.03
N VAL A 235 4.80 26.53 -12.14
CA VAL A 235 6.02 27.13 -12.69
C VAL A 235 5.64 28.05 -13.84
N ARG A 236 6.01 29.33 -13.73
CA ARG A 236 5.63 30.37 -14.68
C ARG A 236 6.19 30.18 -16.09
N ALA A 237 7.44 29.75 -16.19
CA ALA A 237 8.14 29.58 -17.45
C ALA A 237 9.02 28.34 -17.39
N VAL A 238 8.87 27.46 -18.38
CA VAL A 238 9.67 26.26 -18.56
C VAL A 238 10.32 26.35 -19.94
N PHE A 239 11.64 26.42 -19.96
CA PHE A 239 12.40 26.45 -21.20
C PHE A 239 12.57 25.01 -21.71
N LEU A 240 11.93 24.73 -22.84
CA LEU A 240 12.02 23.44 -23.53
C LEU A 240 13.05 23.55 -24.65
N ASP A 241 14.29 23.85 -24.31
CA ASP A 241 15.43 24.01 -25.23
C ASP A 241 16.49 22.89 -25.08
N GLY A 242 16.16 21.88 -24.26
CA GLY A 242 17.03 20.77 -23.92
C GLY A 242 17.87 20.98 -22.65
N SER A 243 17.81 22.17 -22.04
CA SER A 243 18.35 22.41 -20.70
C SER A 243 17.49 21.76 -19.61
N GLU A 244 18.05 21.68 -18.41
CA GLU A 244 17.33 21.15 -17.25
C GLU A 244 16.29 22.17 -16.76
N PRO A 245 14.99 21.80 -16.67
CA PRO A 245 13.96 22.67 -16.12
C PRO A 245 13.98 22.61 -14.59
N ALA A 246 15.01 23.21 -13.97
CA ALA A 246 15.30 23.10 -12.54
C ALA A 246 14.10 23.46 -11.64
N ASP A 247 13.40 24.56 -11.93
CA ASP A 247 12.21 24.98 -11.16
C ASP A 247 11.08 23.95 -11.20
N LEU A 248 10.93 23.24 -12.33
CA LEU A 248 9.93 22.18 -12.47
C LEU A 248 10.35 20.90 -11.74
N VAL A 249 11.63 20.53 -11.84
CA VAL A 249 12.18 19.38 -11.11
C VAL A 249 12.05 19.58 -9.60
N ASP A 250 12.36 20.78 -9.12
CA ASP A 250 12.22 21.19 -7.72
C ASP A 250 10.74 21.16 -7.27
N ALA A 251 9.82 21.73 -8.05
CA ALA A 251 8.39 21.66 -7.76
C ALA A 251 7.86 20.22 -7.63
N VAL A 252 8.27 19.32 -8.53
CA VAL A 252 7.91 17.90 -8.50
C VAL A 252 8.51 17.19 -7.29
N THR A 253 9.77 17.49 -6.96
CA THR A 253 10.47 16.90 -5.81
C THR A 253 9.82 17.33 -4.49
N ARG A 254 9.49 18.61 -4.34
CA ARG A 254 8.73 19.12 -3.19
C ARG A 254 7.35 18.48 -3.09
N PHE A 255 6.65 18.31 -4.22
CA PHE A 255 5.33 17.68 -4.22
C PHE A 255 5.41 16.21 -3.78
N ALA A 256 6.44 15.49 -4.23
CA ALA A 256 6.64 14.09 -3.85
C ALA A 256 6.85 13.90 -2.34
N ALA A 257 7.46 14.88 -1.67
CA ALA A 257 7.71 14.90 -0.24
C ALA A 257 6.48 15.25 0.62
N LEU A 258 5.37 15.70 0.02
CA LEU A 258 4.14 15.96 0.78
C LEU A 258 3.52 14.67 1.34
N PRO A 259 2.97 14.69 2.56
CA PRO A 259 2.20 13.58 3.11
C PRO A 259 1.00 13.26 2.21
N ARG A 260 0.96 12.05 1.68
CA ARG A 260 -0.10 11.60 0.76
C ARG A 260 -0.90 10.45 1.35
N PRO A 261 -2.22 10.42 1.15
CA PRO A 261 -3.00 9.25 1.52
C PRO A 261 -2.58 8.05 0.68
N LEU A 262 -2.68 6.87 1.25
CA LEU A 262 -2.43 5.62 0.56
C LEU A 262 -3.40 5.48 -0.63
N PRO A 263 -2.87 5.20 -1.83
CA PRO A 263 -3.67 4.84 -3.00
C PRO A 263 -4.58 3.63 -2.75
N ASP A 264 -5.68 3.53 -3.50
CA ASP A 264 -6.58 2.37 -3.40
C ASP A 264 -5.84 1.08 -3.77
N GLY A 265 -5.87 0.09 -2.86
CA GLY A 265 -5.17 -1.19 -2.99
C GLY A 265 -3.71 -1.18 -2.51
N ALA A 266 -3.14 -0.03 -2.13
CA ALA A 266 -1.78 0.04 -1.60
C ALA A 266 -1.68 -0.47 -0.15
N GLU A 267 -2.75 -0.33 0.65
CA GLU A 267 -2.78 -0.79 2.04
C GLU A 267 -2.66 -2.31 2.14
N ASP A 268 -3.44 -3.06 1.35
CA ASP A 268 -3.37 -4.52 1.32
C ASP A 268 -1.99 -5.00 0.84
N ALA A 269 -1.44 -4.36 -0.19
CA ALA A 269 -0.12 -4.70 -0.72
C ALA A 269 1.02 -4.40 0.27
N LEU A 270 0.91 -3.30 1.03
CA LEU A 270 1.87 -2.95 2.08
C LEU A 270 1.77 -3.91 3.28
N THR A 271 0.56 -4.28 3.67
CA THR A 271 0.33 -5.30 4.70
C THR A 271 0.96 -6.63 4.28
N ALA A 272 0.72 -7.07 3.04
CA ALA A 272 1.31 -8.30 2.50
C ALA A 272 2.85 -8.23 2.46
N LEU A 273 3.44 -7.09 2.11
CA LEU A 273 4.90 -6.90 2.17
C LEU A 273 5.46 -7.04 3.60
N ARG A 274 4.71 -6.62 4.63
CA ARG A 274 5.17 -6.61 6.03
C ARG A 274 4.92 -7.92 6.76
N GLU A 275 3.77 -8.54 6.52
CA GLU A 275 3.31 -9.72 7.25
C GLU A 275 3.72 -11.04 6.56
N ASP A 276 3.72 -11.06 5.22
CA ASP A 276 3.97 -12.25 4.41
C ASP A 276 5.33 -12.20 3.69
N TRP A 277 6.35 -11.57 4.30
CA TRP A 277 7.69 -11.47 3.72
C TRP A 277 8.50 -12.76 3.85
N HIS A 278 9.13 -13.21 2.75
CA HIS A 278 9.85 -14.50 2.72
C HIS A 278 11.38 -14.38 2.65
N LEU A 279 11.94 -13.24 2.23
CA LEU A 279 13.39 -13.04 2.12
C LEU A 279 14.01 -12.55 3.44
N LEU A 280 13.90 -13.37 4.49
CA LEU A 280 14.56 -13.12 5.77
C LEU A 280 16.03 -13.53 5.70
N THR A 281 16.90 -12.75 6.33
CA THR A 281 18.26 -13.21 6.63
C THR A 281 18.22 -14.31 7.68
N LEU A 282 19.25 -15.16 7.73
CA LEU A 282 19.36 -16.19 8.77
C LEU A 282 19.28 -15.63 10.20
N GLN A 283 19.78 -14.42 10.41
CA GLN A 283 19.71 -13.75 11.71
C GLN A 283 18.26 -13.33 12.04
N GLU A 284 17.56 -12.70 11.10
CA GLU A 284 16.14 -12.32 11.26
C GLU A 284 15.27 -13.57 11.46
N GLU A 285 15.54 -14.66 10.75
CA GLU A 285 14.82 -15.92 10.92
C GLU A 285 15.10 -16.55 12.28
N LEU A 286 16.35 -16.55 12.75
CA LEU A 286 16.71 -17.03 14.09
C LEU A 286 16.00 -16.24 15.20
N GLU A 287 15.95 -14.91 15.06
CA GLU A 287 15.24 -14.03 15.99
C GLU A 287 13.73 -14.30 16.00
N ARG A 288 13.13 -14.48 14.83
CA ARG A 288 11.71 -14.87 14.70
C ARG A 288 11.43 -16.20 15.39
N GLN A 289 12.26 -17.22 15.16
CA GLN A 289 12.09 -18.53 15.78
C GLN A 289 12.27 -18.46 17.31
N ARG A 290 13.23 -17.67 17.80
CA ARG A 290 13.40 -17.42 19.24
C ARG A 290 12.17 -16.73 19.85
N GLY A 291 11.59 -15.75 19.17
CA GLY A 291 10.35 -15.09 19.59
C GLY A 291 9.17 -16.06 19.67
N LEU A 292 9.01 -16.93 18.66
CA LEU A 292 7.97 -17.97 18.67
C LEU A 292 8.13 -18.95 19.83
N VAL A 293 9.36 -19.42 20.08
CA VAL A 293 9.65 -20.31 21.21
C VAL A 293 9.33 -19.63 22.54
N ALA A 294 9.68 -18.35 22.69
CA ALA A 294 9.36 -17.58 23.90
C ALA A 294 7.83 -17.44 24.10
N MET A 295 7.09 -17.12 23.04
CA MET A 295 5.62 -17.02 23.07
C MET A 295 4.98 -18.36 23.47
N TYR A 296 5.43 -19.48 22.90
CA TYR A 296 4.90 -20.79 23.26
C TYR A 296 5.26 -21.18 24.70
N ALA A 297 6.46 -20.84 25.17
CA ALA A 297 6.86 -21.06 26.56
C ALA A 297 5.95 -20.28 27.53
N GLU A 298 5.69 -19.00 27.24
CA GLU A 298 4.78 -18.16 28.03
C GLU A 298 3.34 -18.73 28.02
N ALA A 299 2.84 -19.15 26.85
CA ALA A 299 1.53 -19.77 26.74
C ALA A 299 1.42 -21.07 27.57
N LEU A 300 2.46 -21.91 27.57
CA LEU A 300 2.51 -23.14 28.38
C LEU A 300 2.58 -22.84 29.88
N GLU A 301 3.32 -21.80 30.28
CA GLU A 301 3.36 -21.34 31.67
C GLU A 301 1.98 -20.84 32.13
N ALA A 302 1.31 -20.03 31.30
CA ALA A 302 -0.04 -19.55 31.57
C ALA A 302 -1.06 -20.69 31.69
N MET A 303 -0.97 -21.72 30.83
CA MET A 303 -1.81 -22.92 30.91
C MET A 303 -1.51 -23.74 32.18
N THR A 304 -0.24 -23.81 32.59
CA THR A 304 0.14 -24.53 33.82
C THR A 304 -0.42 -23.82 35.05
N LYS A 305 -0.29 -22.48 35.09
CA LYS A 305 -0.83 -21.65 36.17
C LYS A 305 -2.35 -21.73 36.24
N SER A 306 -3.05 -21.71 35.11
CA SER A 306 -4.51 -21.86 35.11
C SER A 306 -4.93 -23.23 35.64
N ARG A 307 -4.25 -24.31 35.23
CA ARG A 307 -4.48 -25.66 35.76
C ARG A 307 -4.28 -25.72 37.28
N ASP A 308 -3.22 -25.13 37.80
CA ASP A 308 -2.92 -25.16 39.23
C ASP A 308 -3.97 -24.36 40.02
N LEU A 309 -4.43 -23.21 39.50
CA LEU A 309 -5.56 -22.46 40.07
C LEU A 309 -6.86 -23.28 40.09
N TYR A 310 -7.14 -24.06 39.02
CA TYR A 310 -8.30 -24.95 39.00
C TYR A 310 -8.19 -26.07 40.05
N ARG A 311 -6.99 -26.63 40.26
CA ARG A 311 -6.75 -27.63 41.29
C ARG A 311 -7.01 -27.05 42.68
N GLU A 312 -6.43 -25.90 43.00
CA GLU A 312 -6.64 -25.24 44.29
C GLU A 312 -8.11 -24.88 44.52
N ALA A 313 -8.82 -24.42 43.48
CA ALA A 313 -10.23 -24.11 43.58
C ALA A 313 -11.07 -25.38 43.86
N ALA A 314 -10.72 -26.50 43.21
CA ALA A 314 -11.38 -27.78 43.46
C ALA A 314 -11.11 -28.29 44.88
N GLU A 315 -9.87 -28.21 45.38
CA GLU A 315 -9.51 -28.60 46.74
C GLU A 315 -10.27 -27.76 47.78
N ARG A 316 -10.29 -26.43 47.64
CA ARG A 316 -11.06 -25.54 48.53
C ARG A 316 -12.57 -25.83 48.50
N ALA A 317 -13.12 -26.21 47.35
CA ALA A 317 -14.52 -26.60 47.25
C ALA A 317 -14.82 -27.92 47.99
N HIS A 318 -13.91 -28.90 47.91
CA HIS A 318 -14.04 -30.16 48.66
C HIS A 318 -13.93 -29.92 50.17
N GLU A 319 -13.00 -29.08 50.61
CA GLU A 319 -12.86 -28.69 52.02
C GLU A 319 -14.14 -28.02 52.55
N ALA A 320 -14.71 -27.09 51.79
CA ALA A 320 -15.97 -26.43 52.16
C ALA A 320 -17.15 -27.43 52.25
N LEU A 321 -17.24 -28.40 51.33
CA LEU A 321 -18.25 -29.45 51.37
C LEU A 321 -18.07 -30.38 52.59
N ALA A 322 -16.84 -30.77 52.90
CA ALA A 322 -16.54 -31.61 54.07
C ALA A 322 -16.91 -30.89 55.38
N ALA A 323 -16.52 -29.62 55.53
CA ALA A 323 -16.88 -28.80 56.68
C ALA A 323 -18.42 -28.65 56.83
N TYR A 324 -19.14 -28.47 55.72
CA TYR A 324 -20.60 -28.44 55.74
C TYR A 324 -21.20 -29.78 56.21
N GLN A 325 -20.67 -30.91 55.74
CA GLN A 325 -21.12 -32.24 56.15
C GLN A 325 -20.82 -32.54 57.62
N GLU A 326 -19.64 -32.17 58.13
CA GLU A 326 -19.28 -32.34 59.55
C GLU A 326 -20.14 -31.46 60.46
N SER A 327 -20.41 -30.21 60.06
CA SER A 327 -21.32 -29.32 60.79
C SER A 327 -22.78 -29.80 60.76
N ALA A 328 -23.21 -30.45 59.66
CA ALA A 328 -24.52 -31.09 59.56
C ALA A 328 -24.60 -32.39 60.40
N GLY A 329 -23.49 -33.11 60.58
CA GLY A 329 -23.38 -34.28 61.45
C GLY A 329 -23.34 -33.97 62.96
N ALA A 330 -23.03 -32.72 63.33
CA ALA A 330 -22.98 -32.26 64.73
C ALA A 330 -24.28 -31.58 65.22
N ALA A 331 -25.31 -31.47 64.37
CA ALA A 331 -26.62 -30.97 64.77
C ALA A 331 -27.51 -32.12 65.28
N PRO A 332 -28.20 -32.00 66.43
CA PRO A 332 -29.25 -32.95 66.77
C PRO A 332 -30.38 -32.80 65.75
N VAL A 333 -30.96 -33.94 65.34
CA VAL A 333 -32.14 -34.02 64.46
C VAL A 333 -33.22 -33.07 64.98
N ARG A 334 -33.44 -31.96 64.29
CA ARG A 334 -34.61 -31.11 64.46
C ARG A 334 -35.57 -31.45 63.34
N GLN A 335 -36.71 -32.02 63.72
CA GLN A 335 -37.82 -32.36 62.84
C GLN A 335 -38.18 -31.16 61.94
N GLU A 336 -38.42 -31.47 60.67
CA GLU A 336 -39.01 -30.57 59.68
C GLU A 336 -40.35 -29.99 60.15
N PRO A 337 -40.66 -28.74 59.79
CA PRO A 337 -41.99 -28.39 59.34
C PRO A 337 -42.00 -28.38 57.80
N SER A 338 -42.82 -29.25 57.24
CA SER A 338 -43.18 -29.28 55.82
C SER A 338 -43.81 -27.94 55.41
N GLY A 339 -43.10 -27.15 54.61
CA GLY A 339 -43.59 -25.96 53.91
C GLY A 339 -43.36 -26.10 52.39
N PRO A 340 -44.24 -25.54 51.55
CA PRO A 340 -44.26 -25.80 50.10
C PRO A 340 -43.01 -25.25 49.39
N PRO A 341 -42.63 -25.82 48.23
CA PRO A 341 -41.29 -25.68 47.67
C PRO A 341 -41.02 -24.25 47.18
N ALA A 342 -40.00 -23.61 47.78
CA ALA A 342 -39.42 -22.38 47.27
C ALA A 342 -38.51 -22.71 46.06
N ALA A 343 -38.76 -22.02 44.95
CA ALA A 343 -38.07 -22.20 43.69
C ALA A 343 -36.56 -21.90 43.78
N SER A 344 -35.77 -22.74 43.13
CA SER A 344 -34.31 -22.74 43.17
C SER A 344 -33.69 -21.52 42.45
N PRO A 345 -32.71 -20.80 43.05
CA PRO A 345 -32.08 -19.61 42.47
C PRO A 345 -31.22 -19.89 41.22
N LEU A 346 -30.94 -21.17 40.92
CA LEU A 346 -30.23 -21.59 39.70
C LEU A 346 -31.10 -21.52 38.43
N GLN A 347 -32.43 -21.43 38.54
CA GLN A 347 -33.32 -21.27 37.38
C GLN A 347 -33.37 -19.83 36.84
N GLN A 348 -32.86 -18.85 37.60
CA GLN A 348 -32.79 -17.45 37.14
C GLN A 348 -31.55 -17.17 36.28
N LEU A 349 -30.45 -17.93 36.47
CA LEU A 349 -29.25 -17.84 35.63
C LEU A 349 -29.44 -18.52 34.27
N THR A 350 -30.23 -19.59 34.18
CA THR A 350 -30.53 -20.22 32.89
C THR A 350 -31.51 -19.42 32.03
N ARG A 351 -32.46 -18.69 32.64
CA ARG A 351 -33.36 -17.78 31.90
C ARG A 351 -32.67 -16.54 31.33
N THR A 352 -31.60 -16.06 31.95
CA THR A 352 -30.84 -14.91 31.45
C THR A 352 -29.92 -15.29 30.28
N LEU A 353 -29.42 -16.53 30.22
CA LEU A 353 -28.65 -17.05 29.08
C LEU A 353 -29.52 -17.42 27.87
N GLU A 354 -30.75 -17.91 28.04
CA GLU A 354 -31.66 -18.16 26.91
C GLU A 354 -32.11 -16.87 26.20
N ARG A 355 -32.22 -15.75 26.93
CA ARG A 355 -32.60 -14.45 26.34
C ARG A 355 -31.51 -13.83 25.47
N PHE A 356 -30.24 -14.17 25.70
CA PHE A 356 -29.13 -13.76 24.81
C PHE A 356 -28.98 -14.65 23.57
N LYS A 357 -29.50 -15.89 23.61
CA LYS A 357 -29.47 -16.79 22.45
C LYS A 357 -30.62 -16.54 21.45
N LYS A 358 -31.71 -15.88 21.88
CA LYS A 358 -32.89 -15.57 21.04
C LYS A 358 -32.83 -14.21 20.31
N VAL A 359 -31.76 -13.43 20.50
CA VAL A 359 -31.50 -12.19 19.73
C VAL A 359 -30.64 -12.45 18.48
N LYS A 360 -30.20 -13.71 18.25
CA LYS A 360 -29.35 -14.09 17.11
C LYS A 360 -30.00 -15.06 16.10
N SER A 361 -31.33 -15.10 16.05
CA SER A 361 -32.15 -15.87 15.10
C SER A 361 -33.56 -15.27 15.16
N GLU A 362 -34.13 -14.57 14.19
CA GLU A 362 -34.08 -14.49 12.71
C GLU A 362 -34.65 -13.09 12.31
N PRO A 363 -34.82 -12.74 11.03
CA PRO A 363 -34.03 -12.99 9.82
C PRO A 363 -33.29 -11.72 9.34
#